data_AF-A0AAW7D2G5-F1
#
_entry.id   AF-A0AAW7D2G5-F1
#
_cell.length_a   1.000
_cell.length_b   1.000
_cell.length_c   1.000
_cell.angle_alpha   90.00
_cell.angle_beta   90.00
_cell.angle_gamma   90.00
#
_symmetry.space_group_name_H-M   'P 1'
#
loop_
_entity.id
_entity.type
_entity.pdbx_description
1 polymer ?
#
loop_
_entity_poly.entity_id
_entity_poly.type
_entity_poly.pdbx_seq_one_letter_code
_entity_poly.pdbx_strand_id
1 'polypeptide(L)'
;MKEFANKQEAFASQNFDPSKVEVTGVPEQHVEAVKAFINLCVVHDAVNPEFNPDFSDYSQDKYNAVHEMGSPSGSGFSYGGYYYWLTLSYVGSRLCSESRKATRHIAEICHEDYKAMKVYDRQIK
;
A
#
# COMPACT_ATOMS: atom_id res chain seq x y z
N MET A 1 14.65 -3.64 8.48
CA MET A 1 13.30 -3.04 8.61
C MET A 1 13.10 -2.43 10.00
N LYS A 2 12.28 -1.38 10.13
CA LYS A 2 11.87 -0.75 11.40
C LYS A 2 10.41 -1.04 11.73
N GLU A 3 10.13 -1.43 12.98
CA GLU A 3 8.76 -1.66 13.47
C GLU A 3 8.20 -0.39 14.10
N PHE A 4 6.90 -0.18 13.94
CA PHE A 4 6.15 0.95 14.48
C PHE A 4 4.83 0.41 15.03
N ALA A 5 4.35 0.93 16.15
CA ALA A 5 3.10 0.43 16.74
C ALA A 5 1.87 0.78 15.87
N ASN A 6 1.96 1.87 15.10
CA ASN A 6 0.90 2.36 14.23
C ASN A 6 1.50 3.22 13.10
N LYS A 7 0.68 3.57 12.11
CA LYS A 7 1.13 4.38 10.96
C LYS A 7 1.51 5.82 11.34
N GLN A 8 0.95 6.39 12.39
CA GLN A 8 1.24 7.75 12.84
C GLN A 8 2.68 7.88 13.36
N GLU A 9 3.19 6.86 14.06
CA GLU A 9 4.60 6.81 14.47
C GLU A 9 5.53 6.72 13.25
N ALA A 10 5.16 5.94 12.24
CA ALA A 10 5.92 5.86 11.00
C ALA A 10 5.95 7.22 10.26
N PHE A 11 4.80 7.91 10.18
CA PHE A 11 4.72 9.27 9.64
C PHE A 11 5.61 10.26 10.39
N ALA A 12 5.56 10.25 11.73
CA ALA A 12 6.39 11.11 12.56
C ALA A 12 7.89 10.88 12.32
N SER A 13 8.31 9.62 12.12
CA SER A 13 9.70 9.28 11.81
C SER A 13 10.22 9.90 10.49
N GLN A 14 9.30 10.22 9.58
CA GLN A 14 9.58 10.85 8.29
C GLN A 14 9.28 12.36 8.27
N ASN A 15 8.91 12.95 9.42
CA ASN A 15 8.41 14.33 9.50
C ASN A 15 7.21 14.58 8.57
N PHE A 16 6.39 13.54 8.35
CA PHE A 16 5.25 13.59 7.46
C PHE A 16 3.97 13.87 8.25
N ASP A 17 3.17 14.82 7.75
CA ASP A 17 1.87 15.17 8.30
C ASP A 17 0.81 14.96 7.21
N PRO A 18 -0.02 13.91 7.31
CA PRO A 18 -1.01 13.59 6.29
C PRO A 18 -2.09 14.67 6.14
N SER A 19 -2.31 15.50 7.16
CA SER A 19 -3.33 16.56 7.13
C SER A 19 -2.93 17.73 6.21
N LYS A 20 -1.64 17.89 5.93
CA LYS A 20 -1.10 18.93 5.05
C LYS A 20 -1.02 18.52 3.58
N VAL A 21 -1.41 17.29 3.24
CA VAL A 21 -1.40 16.81 1.85
C VAL A 21 -2.62 17.35 1.11
N GLU A 22 -2.38 18.35 0.25
CA GLU A 22 -3.39 18.91 -0.64
C GLU A 22 -3.33 18.25 -2.02
N VAL A 23 -4.48 17.77 -2.50
CA VAL A 23 -4.62 17.16 -3.83
C VAL A 23 -5.61 17.99 -4.63
N THR A 24 -5.12 18.75 -5.61
CA THR A 24 -5.93 19.66 -6.42
C THR A 24 -6.01 19.20 -7.88
N GLY A 25 -7.11 19.52 -8.57
CA GLY A 25 -7.26 19.23 -10.00
C GLY A 25 -7.62 17.77 -10.34
N VAL A 26 -8.00 16.98 -9.34
CA VAL A 26 -8.49 15.60 -9.51
C VAL A 26 -9.99 15.53 -9.20
N PRO A 27 -10.75 14.60 -9.82
CA PRO A 27 -12.13 14.33 -9.40
C PRO A 27 -12.20 13.90 -7.93
N GLU A 28 -13.22 14.37 -7.22
CA GLU A 28 -13.40 14.14 -5.77
C GLU A 28 -13.33 12.66 -5.39
N GLN A 29 -13.86 11.76 -6.23
CA GLN A 29 -13.85 10.32 -5.96
C GLN A 29 -12.45 9.69 -5.88
N HIS A 30 -11.40 10.36 -6.37
CA HIS A 30 -10.04 9.83 -6.36
C HIS A 30 -9.15 10.45 -5.27
N VAL A 31 -9.60 11.50 -4.59
CA VAL A 31 -8.79 12.24 -3.61
C VAL A 31 -8.31 11.33 -2.48
N GLU A 32 -9.22 10.53 -1.91
CA GLU A 32 -8.89 9.63 -0.79
C GLU A 32 -7.94 8.51 -1.20
N ALA A 33 -8.11 7.93 -2.39
CA ALA A 33 -7.20 6.91 -2.91
C ALA A 33 -5.78 7.47 -3.12
N VAL A 34 -5.66 8.72 -3.59
CA VAL A 34 -4.36 9.38 -3.77
C VAL A 34 -3.69 9.67 -2.43
N LYS A 35 -4.43 10.21 -1.44
CA LYS A 35 -3.89 10.44 -0.09
C LYS A 35 -3.44 9.14 0.56
N ALA A 36 -4.24 8.08 0.44
CA ALA A 36 -3.89 6.76 0.93
C ALA A 36 -2.62 6.19 0.27
N PHE A 37 -2.45 6.39 -1.04
CA PHE A 37 -1.22 6.00 -1.74
C PHE A 37 0.02 6.73 -1.20
N ILE A 38 -0.08 8.05 -0.97
CA ILE A 38 1.03 8.82 -0.38
C ILE A 38 1.37 8.32 1.03
N ASN A 39 0.36 8.08 1.87
CA ASN A 39 0.55 7.50 3.21
C ASN A 39 1.32 6.18 3.13
N LEU A 40 0.93 5.29 2.21
CA LEU A 40 1.57 4.00 2.03
C LEU A 40 3.04 4.16 1.60
N CYS A 41 3.36 5.04 0.64
CA CYS A 41 4.74 5.30 0.25
C CYS A 41 5.60 5.73 1.44
N VAL A 42 5.14 6.70 2.23
CA VAL A 42 5.86 7.21 3.40
C VAL A 42 6.11 6.10 4.43
N VAL A 43 5.13 5.23 4.67
CA VAL A 43 5.29 4.11 5.61
C VAL A 43 6.26 3.05 5.06
N HIS A 44 6.23 2.78 3.75
CA HIS A 44 7.21 1.89 3.12
C HIS A 44 8.63 2.40 3.28
N ASP A 45 8.87 3.70 3.09
CA ASP A 45 10.17 4.32 3.29
C ASP A 45 10.59 4.26 4.78
N ALA A 46 9.66 4.53 5.70
CA ALA A 46 9.92 4.47 7.14
C ALA A 46 10.31 3.07 7.62
N VAL A 47 9.58 2.05 7.16
CA VAL A 47 9.77 0.65 7.54
C VAL A 47 10.98 0.05 6.84
N ASN A 48 11.28 0.46 5.60
CA ASN A 48 12.36 -0.07 4.79
C ASN A 48 13.43 1.00 4.45
N PRO A 49 14.09 1.61 5.46
CA PRO A 49 14.91 2.80 5.26
C PRO A 49 16.14 2.60 4.35
N GLU A 50 16.59 1.36 4.18
CA GLU A 50 17.77 1.00 3.38
C GLU A 50 17.40 0.19 2.14
N PHE A 51 16.11 -0.07 1.92
CA PHE A 51 15.67 -0.90 0.81
C PHE A 51 15.57 -0.08 -0.47
N ASN A 52 16.43 -0.40 -1.43
CA ASN A 52 16.34 0.09 -2.79
C ASN A 52 16.13 -1.11 -3.73
N PRO A 53 14.92 -1.32 -4.28
CA PRO A 53 14.65 -2.46 -5.15
C PRO A 53 15.35 -2.30 -6.50
N ASP A 54 16.24 -3.23 -6.83
CA ASP A 54 16.84 -3.39 -8.14
C ASP A 54 16.02 -4.37 -8.98
N PHE A 55 15.24 -3.84 -9.91
CA PHE A 55 14.39 -4.64 -10.80
C PHE A 55 15.16 -5.32 -11.95
N SER A 56 16.46 -5.05 -12.10
CA SER A 56 17.34 -5.81 -13.00
C SER A 56 17.93 -7.05 -12.33
N ASP A 57 17.96 -7.09 -10.99
CA ASP A 57 18.40 -8.25 -10.21
C ASP A 57 17.21 -9.16 -9.86
N TYR A 58 17.16 -10.32 -10.52
CA TYR A 58 16.15 -11.35 -10.27
C TYR A 58 16.40 -12.18 -9.00
N SER A 59 17.59 -12.06 -8.39
CA SER A 59 17.94 -12.75 -7.14
C SER A 59 17.56 -11.95 -5.89
N GLN A 60 17.36 -10.63 -6.02
CA GLN A 60 16.88 -9.80 -4.94
C GLN A 60 15.37 -10.03 -4.73
N ASP A 61 15.03 -10.59 -3.58
CA ASP A 61 13.64 -10.74 -3.16
C ASP A 61 12.93 -9.39 -3.01
N LYS A 62 11.67 -9.32 -3.47
CA LYS A 62 10.81 -8.14 -3.39
C LYS A 62 9.41 -8.58 -2.98
N TYR A 63 8.99 -8.16 -1.79
CA TYR A 63 7.74 -8.61 -1.19
C TYR A 63 6.64 -7.56 -1.32
N ASN A 64 5.43 -8.00 -1.68
CA ASN A 64 4.25 -7.14 -1.82
C ASN A 64 3.19 -7.52 -0.80
N ALA A 65 2.44 -6.52 -0.30
CA ALA A 65 1.38 -6.72 0.67
C ALA A 65 0.21 -7.48 0.04
N VAL A 66 0.13 -8.78 0.35
CA VAL A 66 -0.97 -9.67 0.01
C VAL A 66 -1.87 -9.82 1.23
N HIS A 67 -3.07 -9.26 1.17
CA HIS A 67 -4.06 -9.34 2.24
C HIS A 67 -5.48 -9.26 1.65
N GLU A 68 -6.46 -9.81 2.37
CA GLU A 68 -7.85 -9.84 1.92
C GLU A 68 -8.47 -8.44 1.99
N MET A 69 -8.92 -7.95 0.83
CA MET A 69 -9.57 -6.64 0.68
C MET A 69 -11.10 -6.71 0.86
N GLY A 70 -11.61 -7.85 1.33
CA GLY A 70 -13.04 -8.13 1.46
C GLY A 70 -13.66 -8.66 0.17
N SER A 71 -14.13 -7.77 -0.71
CA SER A 71 -14.90 -8.17 -1.90
C SER A 71 -14.01 -8.81 -2.99
N PRO A 72 -14.33 -10.03 -3.46
CA PRO A 72 -13.60 -10.72 -4.51
C PRO A 72 -13.41 -9.86 -5.78
N SER A 73 -14.45 -9.15 -6.20
CA SER A 73 -14.46 -8.46 -7.50
C SER A 73 -14.27 -6.94 -7.41
N GLY A 74 -14.08 -6.40 -6.19
CA GLY A 74 -14.10 -4.95 -5.93
C GLY A 74 -12.72 -4.29 -5.74
N SER A 75 -11.64 -5.07 -5.72
CA SER A 75 -10.30 -4.53 -5.67
C SER A 75 -9.81 -4.18 -7.08
N GLY A 76 -9.51 -2.91 -7.34
CA GLY A 76 -8.97 -2.38 -8.60
C GLY A 76 -7.63 -3.00 -9.03
N PHE A 77 -7.03 -3.83 -8.18
CA PHE A 77 -5.96 -4.77 -8.50
C PHE A 77 -6.36 -6.15 -8.00
N SER A 78 -6.75 -7.08 -8.87
CA SER A 78 -7.13 -8.44 -8.49
C SER A 78 -6.29 -9.45 -9.30
N TYR A 79 -5.64 -10.37 -8.60
CA TYR A 79 -4.88 -11.49 -9.17
C TYR A 79 -5.51 -12.81 -8.72
N GLY A 80 -6.06 -13.55 -9.68
CA GLY A 80 -6.65 -14.86 -9.47
C GLY A 80 -5.66 -15.97 -9.83
N GLY A 81 -5.12 -16.64 -8.83
CA GLY A 81 -4.56 -17.99 -9.02
C GLY A 81 -5.69 -19.00 -9.11
N TYR A 82 -5.59 -19.97 -10.02
CA TYR A 82 -6.68 -20.87 -10.44
C TYR A 82 -7.20 -21.89 -9.41
N TYR A 83 -6.96 -21.70 -8.10
CA TYR A 83 -7.31 -22.69 -7.08
C TYR A 83 -8.27 -22.26 -5.97
N TYR A 84 -8.64 -20.98 -5.85
CA TYR A 84 -9.65 -20.53 -4.88
C TYR A 84 -10.32 -19.24 -5.39
N TRP A 85 -11.59 -19.00 -5.03
CA TRP A 85 -12.27 -17.69 -5.19
C TRP A 85 -11.72 -16.64 -4.20
N LEU A 86 -10.39 -16.54 -4.09
CA LEU A 86 -9.69 -15.53 -3.31
C LEU A 86 -9.08 -14.54 -4.30
N THR A 87 -9.35 -13.25 -4.12
CA THR A 87 -8.77 -12.21 -4.96
C THR A 87 -7.68 -11.47 -4.21
N LEU A 88 -6.45 -11.84 -4.54
CA LEU A 88 -5.26 -11.25 -3.95
C LEU A 88 -4.89 -10.01 -4.76
N SER A 89 -4.65 -8.88 -4.09
CA SER A 89 -4.31 -7.62 -4.76
C SER A 89 -2.82 -7.30 -4.62
N TYR A 90 -2.09 -7.26 -5.73
CA TYR A 90 -0.72 -6.75 -5.76
C TYR A 90 -0.67 -5.23 -5.90
N VAL A 91 0.50 -4.66 -5.61
CA VAL A 91 0.78 -3.22 -5.65
C VAL A 91 1.98 -2.95 -6.54
N GLY A 92 2.11 -1.69 -7.00
CA GLY A 92 3.23 -1.27 -7.83
C GLY A 92 4.58 -1.27 -7.09
N SER A 93 5.66 -1.11 -7.84
CA SER A 93 7.06 -1.18 -7.38
C SER A 93 7.40 -0.30 -6.16
N ARG A 94 6.68 0.80 -5.97
CA ARG A 94 6.85 1.72 -4.84
C ARG A 94 6.37 1.17 -3.49
N LEU A 95 5.60 0.09 -3.49
CA LEU A 95 5.02 -0.52 -2.29
C LEU A 95 5.55 -1.94 -2.07
N CYS A 96 6.79 -2.18 -2.54
CA CYS A 96 7.55 -3.39 -2.29
C CYS A 96 8.38 -3.23 -1.01
N SER A 97 8.63 -4.33 -0.31
CA SER A 97 9.50 -4.34 0.88
C SER A 97 10.60 -5.39 0.74
N GLU A 98 11.68 -5.20 1.51
CA GLU A 98 12.86 -6.09 1.53
C GLU A 98 12.55 -7.50 2.06
N SER A 99 11.51 -7.64 2.87
CA SER A 99 11.19 -8.89 3.54
C SER A 99 9.69 -9.07 3.74
N ARG A 100 9.27 -10.33 3.80
CA ARG A 100 7.89 -10.71 4.15
C ARG A 100 7.43 -10.12 5.48
N LYS A 101 8.34 -10.00 6.46
CA LYS A 101 8.04 -9.42 7.77
C LYS A 101 7.68 -7.94 7.66
N ALA A 102 8.50 -7.16 6.96
CA ALA A 102 8.25 -5.75 6.72
C ALA A 102 6.92 -5.52 6.00
N THR A 103 6.68 -6.28 4.93
CA THR A 103 5.43 -6.22 4.18
C THR A 103 4.21 -6.52 5.05
N ARG A 104 4.27 -7.55 5.90
CA ARG A 104 3.16 -7.90 6.79
C ARG A 104 2.92 -6.81 7.83
N HIS A 105 3.98 -6.28 8.41
CA HIS A 105 3.91 -5.18 9.37
C HIS A 105 3.21 -3.96 8.76
N ILE A 106 3.62 -3.55 7.55
CA ILE A 106 3.00 -2.41 6.85
C ILE A 106 1.53 -2.67 6.55
N ALA A 107 1.18 -3.88 6.09
CA ALA A 107 -0.21 -4.26 5.82
C ALA A 107 -1.08 -4.19 7.08
N GLU A 108 -0.56 -4.58 8.24
CA GLU A 108 -1.26 -4.54 9.52
C GLU A 108 -1.52 -3.10 9.97
N ILE A 109 -0.51 -2.21 9.94
CA ILE A 109 -0.67 -0.82 10.41
C ILE A 109 -1.34 0.12 9.39
N CYS A 110 -1.40 -0.25 8.10
CA CYS A 110 -1.97 0.55 7.01
C CYS A 110 -3.14 -0.13 6.27
N HIS A 111 -3.82 -1.09 6.89
CA HIS A 111 -4.90 -1.86 6.25
C HIS A 111 -5.97 -0.99 5.58
N GLU A 112 -6.40 0.08 6.25
CA GLU A 112 -7.42 0.99 5.72
C GLU A 112 -6.91 1.87 4.59
N ASP A 113 -5.63 2.29 4.59
CA ASP A 113 -5.06 3.01 3.46
C ASP A 113 -4.97 2.10 2.23
N TYR A 114 -4.60 0.83 2.41
CA TYR A 114 -4.66 -0.14 1.33
C TYR A 114 -6.07 -0.35 0.80
N LYS A 115 -7.10 -0.36 1.65
CA LYS A 115 -8.50 -0.43 1.20
C LYS A 115 -8.91 0.79 0.41
N ALA A 116 -8.65 1.99 0.94
CA ALA A 116 -8.98 3.24 0.27
C ALA A 116 -8.28 3.36 -1.10
N MET A 117 -7.05 2.86 -1.22
CA MET A 117 -6.31 2.86 -2.49
C MET A 117 -6.79 1.76 -3.45
N LYS A 118 -7.03 0.53 -2.97
CA LYS A 118 -7.30 -0.63 -3.84
C LYS A 118 -8.78 -0.83 -4.14
N VAL A 119 -9.70 -0.49 -3.23
CA VAL A 119 -11.13 -0.70 -3.43
C VAL A 119 -11.68 0.49 -4.20
N TYR A 120 -12.10 0.25 -5.43
CA TYR A 120 -12.65 1.29 -6.28
C TYR A 120 -14.17 1.13 -6.37
N ASP A 121 -14.90 1.97 -5.64
CA ASP A 121 -16.35 2.08 -5.78
C ASP A 121 -16.69 3.16 -6.81
N ARG A 122 -16.98 2.72 -8.04
CA ARG A 122 -17.29 3.63 -9.15
C ARG A 122 -18.70 4.19 -8.97
N GLN A 123 -18.80 5.43 -8.53
CA GLN A 123 -20.06 6.18 -8.59
C GLN A 123 -20.39 6.50 -10.05
N ILE A 124 -21.32 5.73 -10.64
CA ILE A 124 -21.87 6.00 -11.98
C ILE A 124 -22.97 7.05 -11.80
N LYS A 125 -22.77 8.25 -12.37
CA LYS A 125 -23.81 9.29 -12.47
C LYS A 125 -24.72 9.02 -13.66
#